data_AF-U6LVU9-F1
#
_entry.id   AF-U6LVU9-F1
#
_cell.length_a   1.000
_cell.length_b   1.000
_cell.length_c   1.000
_cell.angle_alpha   90.00
_cell.angle_beta   90.00
_cell.angle_gamma   90.00
#
_symmetry.space_group_name_H-M   'P 1'
#
loop_
_entity.id
_entity.type
_entity.pdbx_description
1 polymer ?
#
loop_
_entity_poly.entity_id
_entity_poly.type
_entity_poly.pdbx_seq_one_letter_code
_entity_poly.pdbx_strand_id
1 'polypeptide(L)'
;MALAHRTTTEDVEDFLTSRFVKRHRRSLGPPYGSRMLFLIDDLASPVPDTFGAQRPHQLLRQIVEYGGFFERSRFQFIHVEDTSTVLAGATDVAGTKTDMRLLRHFNILFQDEFSSEDKKHIFTQVVRGTWARSLPALHSCSEDIIEATVAAYERITAHLLPTPLKCHYTFTTRDISRALEVMLMADTSKLKTKADIARLWLHEMQRQFGDRLVSIEDRKWTERMLVKQISATLKLKDELADCVCSQIMFGDFAQMGSSKSYSEILASEEEMNEVLTRQGLIICYLPGVVHLPEQQ
;
A
#
# COMPACT_ATOMS: atom_id res chain seq x y z
N MET A 1 -12.71 -11.19 4.55
CA MET A 1 -13.73 -10.22 4.09
C MET A 1 -13.34 -8.86 4.63
N ALA A 2 -13.20 -7.83 3.82
CA ALA A 2 -12.98 -6.47 4.32
C ALA A 2 -14.32 -5.73 4.39
N LEU A 3 -14.60 -5.04 5.49
CA LEU A 3 -15.78 -4.21 5.62
C LEU A 3 -15.52 -2.79 5.09
N ALA A 4 -16.50 -2.24 4.39
CA ALA A 4 -16.46 -0.89 3.85
C ALA A 4 -17.57 -0.02 4.47
N HIS A 5 -17.44 1.28 4.25
CA HIS A 5 -18.40 2.30 4.71
C HIS A 5 -19.85 1.99 4.35
N ARG A 6 -20.09 1.40 3.18
CA ARG A 6 -21.44 1.05 2.67
C ARG A 6 -21.77 -0.44 2.80
N THR A 7 -20.93 -1.23 3.47
CA THR A 7 -21.22 -2.66 3.63
C THR A 7 -22.51 -2.84 4.40
N THR A 8 -23.44 -3.53 3.75
CA THR A 8 -24.74 -3.88 4.29
C THR A 8 -24.68 -5.28 4.90
N THR A 9 -25.81 -5.69 5.48
CA THR A 9 -25.99 -7.04 6.00
C THR A 9 -26.17 -8.05 4.88
N GLU A 10 -26.76 -7.63 3.75
CA GLU A 10 -26.91 -8.47 2.55
C GLU A 10 -25.55 -8.82 1.95
N ASP A 11 -24.63 -7.85 1.87
CA ASP A 11 -23.26 -8.10 1.39
C ASP A 11 -22.54 -9.18 2.21
N VAL A 12 -22.77 -9.21 3.53
CA VAL A 12 -22.19 -10.22 4.43
C VAL A 12 -22.86 -11.57 4.24
N GLU A 13 -24.19 -11.62 4.09
CA GLU A 13 -24.94 -12.85 3.80
C GLU A 13 -24.51 -13.47 2.45
N ASP A 14 -24.34 -12.63 1.42
CA ASP A 14 -23.87 -13.02 0.09
C ASP A 14 -22.42 -13.49 0.11
N PHE A 15 -21.55 -12.82 0.87
CA PHE A 15 -20.17 -13.26 1.07
C PHE A 15 -20.12 -14.66 1.69
N LEU A 16 -20.89 -14.90 2.76
CA LEU A 16 -20.94 -16.20 3.41
C LEU A 16 -21.48 -17.27 2.46
N THR A 17 -22.58 -16.99 1.77
CA THR A 17 -23.24 -17.95 0.88
C THR A 17 -22.41 -18.27 -0.36
N SER A 18 -21.62 -17.32 -0.86
CA SER A 18 -20.75 -17.51 -2.03
C SER A 18 -19.44 -18.23 -1.71
N ARG A 19 -18.89 -18.05 -0.50
CA ARG A 19 -17.59 -18.63 -0.11
C ARG A 19 -17.71 -19.92 0.68
N PHE A 20 -18.82 -20.15 1.38
CA PHE A 20 -19.00 -21.32 2.24
C PHE A 20 -19.66 -22.45 1.44
N VAL A 21 -19.25 -23.68 1.73
CA VAL A 21 -19.86 -24.87 1.15
C VAL A 21 -21.15 -25.16 1.90
N LYS A 22 -22.24 -25.34 1.14
CA LYS A 22 -23.50 -25.87 1.67
C LYS A 22 -23.29 -27.34 2.05
N ARG A 23 -23.46 -27.65 3.34
CA ARG A 23 -23.34 -29.00 3.88
C ARG A 23 -24.71 -29.69 3.89
N HIS A 24 -25.12 -30.24 5.04
CA HIS A 24 -26.45 -30.79 5.24
C HIS A 24 -27.49 -29.67 5.46
N ARG A 25 -28.78 -30.03 5.58
CA ARG A 25 -29.92 -29.10 5.56
C ARG A 25 -29.72 -27.87 6.47
N ARG A 26 -29.52 -26.70 5.85
CA ARG A 26 -29.36 -25.38 6.50
C ARG A 26 -28.04 -25.21 7.28
N SER A 27 -26.97 -25.83 6.81
CA SER A 27 -25.62 -25.68 7.37
C SER A 27 -24.65 -25.17 6.29
N LEU A 28 -23.89 -24.13 6.64
CA LEU A 28 -22.79 -23.55 5.88
C LEU A 28 -21.48 -23.80 6.63
N GLY A 29 -20.44 -24.17 5.91
CA GLY A 29 -19.11 -24.33 6.49
C GLY A 29 -18.04 -24.58 5.44
N PRO A 30 -16.80 -24.84 5.86
CA PRO A 30 -15.77 -25.30 4.95
C PRO A 30 -16.03 -26.74 4.46
N PRO A 31 -15.28 -27.22 3.45
CA PRO A 31 -15.31 -28.63 3.05
C PRO A 31 -15.17 -29.59 4.25
N TYR A 32 -15.83 -30.75 4.17
CA TYR A 32 -15.81 -31.74 5.26
C TYR A 32 -14.37 -32.11 5.67
N GLY A 33 -14.13 -32.19 6.97
CA GLY A 33 -12.81 -32.52 7.54
C GLY A 33 -11.85 -31.33 7.65
N SER A 34 -12.28 -30.12 7.28
CA SER A 34 -11.49 -28.90 7.44
C SER A 34 -12.15 -27.90 8.39
N ARG A 35 -11.35 -26.98 8.95
CA ARG A 35 -11.81 -25.81 9.69
C ARG A 35 -11.39 -24.55 8.95
N MET A 36 -12.23 -23.52 9.00
CA MET A 36 -11.97 -22.26 8.32
C MET A 36 -11.76 -21.11 9.29
N LEU A 37 -10.73 -20.32 9.03
CA LEU A 37 -10.54 -19.03 9.68
C LEU A 37 -11.33 -17.97 8.92
N PHE A 38 -12.36 -17.41 9.53
CA PHE A 38 -13.13 -16.33 8.97
C PHE A 38 -12.55 -14.98 9.41
N LEU A 39 -11.61 -14.47 8.61
CA LEU A 39 -10.97 -13.17 8.83
C LEU A 39 -11.84 -12.03 8.30
N ILE A 40 -12.14 -11.07 9.17
CA ILE A 40 -12.88 -9.84 8.87
C ILE A 40 -11.95 -8.66 9.09
N ASP A 41 -11.67 -7.92 8.03
CA ASP A 41 -10.80 -6.74 8.04
C ASP A 41 -11.63 -5.45 8.03
N ASP A 42 -11.02 -4.32 8.37
CA ASP A 42 -11.63 -2.99 8.43
C ASP A 42 -12.91 -2.91 9.28
N LEU A 43 -12.91 -3.59 10.44
CA LEU A 43 -14.09 -3.72 11.31
C LEU A 43 -14.80 -2.40 11.63
N ALA A 44 -14.06 -1.31 11.83
CA ALA A 44 -14.61 0.00 12.22
C ALA A 44 -15.20 0.82 11.05
N SER A 45 -15.03 0.36 9.80
CA SER A 45 -15.43 1.09 8.58
C SER A 45 -16.94 1.30 8.39
N PRO A 46 -17.85 0.35 8.70
CA PRO A 46 -19.28 0.51 8.44
C PRO A 46 -19.92 1.68 9.20
N VAL A 47 -20.76 2.46 8.53
CA VAL A 47 -21.45 3.59 9.15
C VAL A 47 -22.58 3.14 10.07
N PRO A 48 -22.70 3.75 11.26
CA PRO A 48 -23.86 3.52 12.13
C PRO A 48 -25.15 4.08 11.50
N ASP A 49 -26.26 3.37 11.71
CA ASP A 49 -27.59 3.84 11.33
C ASP A 49 -28.01 5.07 12.16
N THR A 50 -29.18 5.65 11.88
CA THR A 50 -29.77 6.79 12.62
C THR A 50 -29.83 6.57 14.15
N PHE A 51 -29.91 5.31 14.58
CA PHE A 51 -29.92 4.89 15.98
C PHE A 51 -28.54 4.52 16.54
N GLY A 52 -27.45 4.78 15.82
CA GLY A 52 -26.09 4.47 16.25
C GLY A 52 -25.66 3.01 16.05
N ALA A 53 -26.51 2.15 15.49
CA ALA A 53 -26.22 0.73 15.34
C ALA A 53 -25.55 0.43 13.99
N GLN A 54 -24.40 -0.25 14.04
CA GLN A 54 -23.74 -0.80 12.84
C GLN A 54 -24.38 -2.15 12.50
N ARG A 55 -25.20 -2.18 11.44
CA ARG A 55 -25.95 -3.38 11.04
C ARG A 55 -25.05 -4.60 10.74
N PRO A 56 -23.91 -4.47 10.02
CA PRO A 56 -23.00 -5.59 9.82
C PRO A 56 -22.48 -6.19 11.12
N HIS A 57 -22.20 -5.36 12.14
CA HIS A 57 -21.74 -5.86 13.44
C HIS A 57 -22.82 -6.68 14.15
N GLN A 58 -24.10 -6.33 14.00
CA GLN A 58 -25.18 -7.12 14.60
C GLN A 58 -25.29 -8.51 13.97
N LEU A 59 -25.14 -8.59 12.64
CA LEU A 59 -25.16 -9.88 11.95
C LEU A 59 -23.93 -10.72 12.30
N LEU A 60 -22.74 -10.11 12.36
CA LEU A 60 -21.53 -10.80 12.82
C LEU A 60 -21.66 -11.28 14.25
N ARG A 61 -22.25 -10.46 15.14
CA ARG A 61 -22.55 -10.87 16.52
C ARG A 61 -23.49 -12.05 16.51
N GLN A 62 -24.54 -12.03 15.69
CA GLN A 62 -25.49 -13.12 15.59
C GLN A 62 -24.81 -14.44 15.18
N ILE A 63 -23.92 -14.39 14.19
CA ILE A 63 -23.15 -15.56 13.73
C ILE A 63 -22.28 -16.12 14.85
N VAL A 64 -21.58 -15.25 15.59
CA VAL A 64 -20.67 -15.66 16.66
C VAL A 64 -21.43 -16.15 17.91
N GLU A 65 -22.54 -15.50 18.26
CA GLU A 65 -23.32 -15.77 19.48
C GLU A 65 -24.23 -16.99 19.31
N TYR A 66 -24.90 -17.12 18.17
CA TYR A 66 -25.87 -18.19 17.91
C TYR A 66 -25.35 -19.31 17.00
N GLY A 67 -24.12 -19.20 16.49
CA GLY A 67 -23.57 -20.17 15.54
C GLY A 67 -24.27 -20.17 14.19
N GLY A 68 -24.79 -19.02 13.75
CA GLY A 68 -25.57 -18.91 12.52
C GLY A 68 -26.33 -17.60 12.38
N PHE A 69 -27.11 -17.46 11.31
CA PHE A 69 -27.92 -16.27 11.04
C PHE A 69 -29.25 -16.64 10.39
N PHE A 70 -30.21 -15.70 10.41
CA PHE A 70 -31.48 -15.86 9.71
C PHE A 70 -31.35 -15.37 8.27
N GLU A 71 -31.57 -16.27 7.31
CA GLU A 71 -31.65 -15.93 5.89
C GLU A 71 -32.92 -15.12 5.61
N ARG A 72 -32.76 -13.94 5.00
CA ARG A 72 -33.87 -13.00 4.73
C ARG A 72 -34.87 -13.51 3.71
N SER A 73 -34.41 -14.25 2.71
CA SER A 73 -35.25 -14.69 1.58
C SER A 73 -36.20 -15.82 1.99
N ARG A 74 -35.73 -16.76 2.83
CA ARG A 74 -36.49 -17.96 3.23
C ARG A 74 -36.97 -17.93 4.66
N PHE A 75 -36.58 -16.92 5.45
CA PHE A 75 -36.86 -16.82 6.88
C PHE A 75 -36.44 -18.07 7.66
N GLN A 76 -35.32 -18.67 7.28
CA GLN A 76 -34.78 -19.88 7.91
C GLN A 76 -33.46 -19.58 8.60
N PHE A 77 -33.25 -20.19 9.76
CA PHE A 77 -31.96 -20.14 10.42
C PHE A 77 -30.97 -21.04 9.68
N ILE A 78 -29.82 -20.48 9.31
CA ILE A 78 -28.69 -21.16 8.70
C ILE A 78 -27.57 -21.24 9.73
N HIS A 79 -27.14 -22.46 10.03
CA HIS A 79 -26.01 -22.74 10.91
C HIS A 79 -24.69 -22.47 10.17
N VAL A 80 -23.73 -21.89 10.88
CA VAL A 80 -22.35 -21.69 10.42
C VAL A 80 -21.44 -22.55 11.30
N GLU A 81 -20.86 -23.59 10.70
CA GLU A 81 -20.13 -24.65 11.40
C GLU A 81 -18.65 -24.69 11.01
N ASP A 82 -17.82 -25.20 11.93
CA ASP A 82 -16.37 -25.39 11.75
C ASP A 82 -15.59 -24.11 11.36
N THR A 83 -16.03 -22.97 11.88
CA THR A 83 -15.37 -21.68 11.68
C THR A 83 -14.80 -21.09 12.96
N SER A 84 -13.66 -20.40 12.84
CA SER A 84 -13.13 -19.51 13.88
C SER A 84 -13.03 -18.10 13.31
N THR A 85 -13.63 -17.13 13.97
CA THR A 85 -13.68 -15.75 13.48
C THR A 85 -12.52 -14.94 14.05
N VAL A 86 -11.84 -14.19 13.19
CA VAL A 86 -10.83 -13.20 13.59
C VAL A 86 -11.27 -11.85 13.05
N LEU A 87 -11.25 -10.84 13.91
CA LEU A 87 -11.57 -9.47 13.54
C LEU A 87 -10.28 -8.64 13.54
N ALA A 88 -10.08 -7.87 12.49
CA ALA A 88 -9.00 -6.91 12.32
C ALA A 88 -9.59 -5.55 11.94
N GLY A 89 -8.96 -4.49 12.43
CA GLY A 89 -9.37 -3.12 12.14
C GLY A 89 -8.67 -2.13 13.06
N ALA A 90 -8.62 -0.87 12.63
CA ALA A 90 -8.17 0.21 13.49
C ALA A 90 -9.16 0.45 14.64
N THR A 91 -8.64 0.93 15.77
CA THR A 91 -9.43 1.24 16.98
C THR A 91 -10.52 2.28 16.69
N ASP A 92 -10.21 3.23 15.81
CA ASP A 92 -11.14 4.21 15.27
C ASP A 92 -10.89 4.44 13.78
N VAL A 93 -11.97 4.63 13.03
CA VAL A 93 -11.92 5.04 11.63
C VAL A 93 -12.90 6.18 11.45
N ALA A 94 -12.40 7.37 11.12
CA ALA A 94 -13.22 8.57 10.93
C ALA A 94 -14.16 8.88 12.11
N GLY A 95 -13.72 8.64 13.35
CA GLY A 95 -14.51 8.85 14.57
C GLY A 95 -15.55 7.76 14.86
N THR A 96 -15.65 6.73 14.02
CA THR A 96 -16.53 5.57 14.24
C THR A 96 -15.83 4.55 15.12
N LYS A 97 -16.54 4.09 16.17
CA LYS A 97 -16.06 3.08 17.11
C LYS A 97 -16.74 1.74 16.84
N THR A 98 -16.03 0.64 17.09
CA THR A 98 -16.59 -0.71 17.01
C THR A 98 -17.62 -0.97 18.11
N ASP A 99 -18.68 -1.73 17.80
CA ASP A 99 -19.67 -2.15 18.79
C ASP A 99 -19.06 -3.05 19.88
N MET A 100 -19.06 -2.56 21.13
CA MET A 100 -18.57 -3.30 22.30
C MET A 100 -19.34 -4.61 22.55
N ARG A 101 -20.60 -4.71 22.12
CA ARG A 101 -21.39 -5.94 22.25
C ARG A 101 -20.87 -7.05 21.35
N LEU A 102 -20.29 -6.71 20.20
CA LEU A 102 -19.59 -7.67 19.35
C LEU A 102 -18.26 -8.05 19.99
N LEU A 103 -17.46 -7.06 20.40
CA LEU A 103 -16.12 -7.27 20.95
C LEU A 103 -16.09 -8.12 22.23
N ARG A 104 -17.17 -8.11 23.03
CA ARG A 104 -17.30 -8.97 24.22
C ARG A 104 -17.11 -10.47 23.94
N HIS A 105 -17.35 -10.92 22.70
CA HIS A 105 -17.16 -12.32 22.29
C HIS A 105 -15.72 -12.66 21.86
N PHE A 106 -14.80 -11.69 21.86
CA PHE A 106 -13.45 -11.83 21.33
C PHE A 106 -12.39 -11.46 22.38
N ASN A 107 -11.22 -12.09 22.25
CA ASN A 107 -10.01 -11.62 22.92
C ASN A 107 -9.39 -10.50 22.08
N ILE A 108 -9.18 -9.35 22.69
CA ILE A 108 -8.63 -8.18 22.01
C ILE A 108 -7.10 -8.21 22.12
N LEU A 109 -6.44 -8.22 20.97
CA LEU A 109 -4.99 -8.01 20.87
C LEU A 109 -4.76 -6.60 20.30
N PHE A 110 -4.02 -5.79 21.02
CA PHE A 110 -3.64 -4.45 20.58
C PHE A 110 -2.18 -4.46 20.15
N GLN A 111 -1.92 -3.94 18.95
CA GLN A 111 -0.58 -3.78 18.42
C GLN A 111 -0.30 -2.28 18.27
N ASP A 112 0.72 -1.81 18.96
CA ASP A 112 1.21 -0.44 18.84
C ASP A 112 2.12 -0.27 17.62
N GLU A 113 2.50 0.96 17.32
CA GLU A 113 3.47 1.25 16.27
C GLU A 113 4.83 0.61 16.58
N PHE A 114 5.45 0.01 15.56
CA PHE A 114 6.78 -0.60 15.68
C PHE A 114 7.85 0.44 16.06
N SER A 115 8.78 0.03 16.93
CA SER A 115 9.94 0.86 17.25
C SER A 115 10.83 1.07 16.03
N SER A 116 11.66 2.12 16.05
CA SER A 116 12.63 2.39 14.98
C SER A 116 13.57 1.21 14.77
N GLU A 117 14.01 0.57 15.86
CA GLU A 117 14.91 -0.58 15.84
C GLU A 117 14.23 -1.81 15.21
N ASP A 118 12.97 -2.09 15.55
CA ASP A 118 12.21 -3.19 14.95
C ASP A 118 11.98 -2.98 13.46
N LYS A 119 11.63 -1.74 13.05
CA LYS A 119 11.48 -1.36 11.64
C LYS A 119 12.79 -1.65 10.89
N LYS A 120 13.92 -1.18 11.42
CA LYS A 120 15.23 -1.42 10.82
C LYS A 120 15.53 -2.92 10.73
N HIS A 121 15.37 -3.65 11.82
CA HIS A 121 15.65 -5.08 11.87
C HIS A 121 14.85 -5.86 10.82
N ILE A 122 13.52 -5.67 10.80
CA ILE A 122 12.61 -6.38 9.88
C ILE A 122 12.97 -6.09 8.42
N PHE A 123 13.09 -4.80 8.05
CA PHE A 123 13.34 -4.44 6.66
C PHE A 123 14.75 -4.77 6.20
N THR A 124 15.75 -4.73 7.09
CA THR A 124 17.10 -5.21 6.78
C THR A 124 17.07 -6.68 6.41
N GLN A 125 16.37 -7.55 7.15
CA GLN A 125 16.31 -8.97 6.80
C GLN A 125 15.69 -9.21 5.42
N VAL A 126 14.65 -8.45 5.06
CA VAL A 126 13.98 -8.56 3.75
C VAL A 126 14.93 -8.20 2.60
N VAL A 127 15.57 -7.03 2.69
CA VAL A 127 16.48 -6.55 1.64
C VAL A 127 17.71 -7.44 1.54
N ARG A 128 18.31 -7.78 2.70
CA ARG A 128 19.48 -8.64 2.80
C ARG A 128 19.23 -10.02 2.19
N GLY A 129 18.10 -10.65 2.53
CA GLY A 129 17.71 -11.96 1.99
C GLY A 129 17.57 -11.97 0.47
N THR A 130 17.04 -10.88 -0.10
CA THR A 130 16.86 -10.76 -1.55
C THR A 130 18.18 -10.49 -2.27
N TRP A 131 18.95 -9.51 -1.78
CA TRP A 131 20.23 -9.09 -2.37
C TRP A 131 21.33 -10.13 -2.24
N ALA A 132 21.26 -11.04 -1.27
CA ALA A 132 22.22 -12.13 -1.13
C ALA A 132 22.33 -12.97 -2.42
N ARG A 133 21.23 -13.08 -3.19
CA ARG A 133 21.20 -13.84 -4.45
C ARG A 133 21.37 -12.95 -5.68
N SER A 134 20.80 -11.74 -5.67
CA SER A 134 20.73 -10.88 -6.86
C SER A 134 21.83 -9.82 -6.95
N LEU A 135 22.36 -9.33 -5.82
CA LEU A 135 23.38 -8.27 -5.72
C LEU A 135 24.44 -8.58 -4.63
N PRO A 136 25.21 -9.67 -4.77
CA PRO A 136 26.17 -10.08 -3.74
C PRO A 136 27.24 -9.01 -3.46
N ALA A 137 27.65 -8.23 -4.47
CA ALA A 137 28.67 -7.18 -4.32
C ALA A 137 28.20 -5.97 -3.49
N LEU A 138 26.89 -5.72 -3.44
CA LEU A 138 26.30 -4.55 -2.78
C LEU A 138 25.45 -4.94 -1.55
N HIS A 139 25.45 -6.23 -1.21
CA HIS A 139 24.73 -6.77 -0.06
C HIS A 139 25.10 -6.09 1.27
N SER A 140 26.35 -5.65 1.45
CA SER A 140 26.79 -4.91 2.64
C SER A 140 26.10 -3.55 2.80
N CYS A 141 25.57 -2.96 1.72
CA CYS A 141 24.87 -1.69 1.76
C CYS A 141 23.41 -1.82 2.21
N SER A 142 22.90 -3.04 2.43
CA SER A 142 21.51 -3.26 2.83
C SER A 142 21.15 -2.58 4.15
N GLU A 143 22.04 -2.66 5.14
CA GLU A 143 21.88 -1.98 6.44
C GLU A 143 21.88 -0.46 6.28
N ASP A 144 22.81 0.08 5.50
CA ASP A 144 22.91 1.51 5.20
C ASP A 144 21.63 2.04 4.52
N ILE A 145 21.08 1.31 3.55
CA ILE A 145 19.86 1.72 2.84
C ILE A 145 18.64 1.71 3.76
N ILE A 146 18.51 0.70 4.62
CA ILE A 146 17.39 0.63 5.57
C ILE A 146 17.51 1.71 6.64
N GLU A 147 18.73 1.99 7.13
CA GLU A 147 18.96 3.11 8.04
C GLU A 147 18.51 4.44 7.40
N ALA A 148 18.91 4.69 6.15
CA ALA A 148 18.48 5.88 5.42
C ALA A 148 16.95 5.93 5.23
N THR A 149 16.33 4.79 4.90
CA THR A 149 14.88 4.68 4.66
C THR A 149 14.07 4.96 5.92
N VAL A 150 14.40 4.31 7.04
CA VAL A 150 13.67 4.48 8.31
C VAL A 150 13.85 5.90 8.84
N ALA A 151 15.07 6.44 8.81
CA ALA A 151 15.32 7.81 9.23
C ALA A 151 14.65 8.86 8.32
N ALA A 152 14.56 8.61 7.00
CA ALA A 152 13.80 9.46 6.09
C ALA A 152 12.30 9.41 6.40
N TYR A 153 11.75 8.21 6.62
CA TYR A 153 10.35 8.02 6.99
C TYR A 153 9.99 8.79 8.26
N GLU A 154 10.79 8.64 9.33
CA GLU A 154 10.55 9.33 10.61
C GLU A 154 10.60 10.85 10.48
N ARG A 155 11.50 11.39 9.64
CA ARG A 155 11.55 12.83 9.37
C ARG A 155 10.35 13.32 8.57
N ILE A 156 9.92 12.53 7.58
CA ILE A 156 8.76 12.84 6.75
C ILE A 156 7.49 12.85 7.61
N THR A 157 7.27 11.81 8.41
CA THR A 157 6.08 11.73 9.28
C THR A 157 6.07 12.82 10.35
N ALA A 158 7.23 13.19 10.89
CA ALA A 158 7.33 14.27 11.87
C ALA A 158 7.08 15.67 11.26
N HIS A 159 7.51 15.92 10.03
CA HIS A 159 7.40 17.24 9.39
C HIS A 159 6.09 17.43 8.63
N LEU A 160 5.64 16.41 7.91
CA LEU A 160 4.50 16.46 6.98
C LEU A 160 3.25 15.86 7.61
N LEU A 161 2.75 16.52 8.65
CA LEU A 161 1.56 16.08 9.38
C LEU A 161 0.27 16.27 8.56
N PRO A 162 -0.70 15.36 8.69
CA PRO A 162 -2.00 15.51 8.05
C PRO A 162 -2.74 16.70 8.67
N THR A 163 -3.17 17.62 7.82
CA THR A 163 -4.03 18.76 8.19
C THR A 163 -5.32 18.70 7.36
N PRO A 164 -6.41 19.42 7.72
CA PRO A 164 -7.63 19.43 6.91
C PRO A 164 -7.39 19.82 5.44
N LEU A 165 -6.42 20.69 5.16
CA LEU A 165 -6.03 21.06 3.79
C LEU A 165 -5.10 20.02 3.12
N LYS A 166 -4.37 19.22 3.91
CA LYS A 166 -3.39 18.22 3.46
C LYS A 166 -3.71 16.84 4.07
N CYS A 167 -4.97 16.42 3.98
CA CYS A 167 -5.45 15.21 4.67
C CYS A 167 -4.84 13.92 4.11
N HIS A 168 -4.34 13.96 2.88
CA HIS A 168 -3.67 12.87 2.19
C HIS A 168 -2.19 12.73 2.59
N TYR A 169 -1.66 13.56 3.50
CA TYR A 169 -0.30 13.42 4.05
C TYR A 169 -0.30 12.40 5.18
N THR A 170 -0.81 11.21 4.88
CA THR A 170 -0.84 10.07 5.79
C THR A 170 0.20 9.07 5.31
N PHE A 171 1.18 8.84 6.17
CA PHE A 171 2.31 7.94 5.90
C PHE A 171 2.37 6.85 6.95
N THR A 172 2.42 5.60 6.50
CA THR A 172 2.41 4.40 7.34
C THR A 172 3.63 3.55 7.06
N THR A 173 3.92 2.57 7.92
CA THR A 173 5.00 1.60 7.67
C THR A 173 4.83 0.82 6.37
N ARG A 174 3.60 0.71 5.85
CA ARG A 174 3.32 0.15 4.52
C ARG A 174 4.02 0.92 3.40
N ASP A 175 4.25 2.22 3.58
CA ASP A 175 4.94 3.04 2.59
C ASP A 175 6.42 2.68 2.48
N ILE A 176 7.06 2.33 3.59
CA ILE A 176 8.41 1.76 3.59
C ILE A 176 8.40 0.44 2.82
N SER A 177 7.47 -0.46 3.14
CA SER A 177 7.36 -1.76 2.46
C SER A 177 7.22 -1.62 0.95
N ARG A 178 6.36 -0.70 0.48
CA ARG A 178 6.14 -0.46 -0.95
C ARG A 178 7.35 0.11 -1.65
N ALA A 179 8.02 1.12 -1.06
CA ALA A 179 9.22 1.69 -1.64
C ALA A 179 10.34 0.63 -1.78
N LEU A 180 10.52 -0.21 -0.75
CA LEU A 180 11.50 -1.29 -0.79
C LEU A 180 11.10 -2.39 -1.77
N GLU A 181 9.82 -2.77 -1.84
CA GLU A 181 9.33 -3.78 -2.77
C GLU A 181 9.63 -3.39 -4.22
N VAL A 182 9.33 -2.14 -4.62
CA VAL A 182 9.61 -1.65 -5.98
C VAL A 182 11.12 -1.55 -6.23
N MET A 183 11.89 -1.09 -5.25
CA MET A 183 13.37 -1.10 -5.34
C MET A 183 13.92 -2.51 -5.59
N LEU A 184 13.30 -3.55 -5.01
CA LEU A 184 13.69 -4.95 -5.22
C LEU A 184 13.26 -5.51 -6.59
N MET A 185 12.35 -4.85 -7.32
CA MET A 185 11.96 -5.22 -8.69
C MET A 185 12.98 -4.73 -9.74
N ALA A 186 13.91 -3.86 -9.36
CA ALA A 186 14.91 -3.33 -10.28
C ALA A 186 15.84 -4.41 -10.84
N ASP A 187 16.22 -4.23 -12.11
CA ASP A 187 17.15 -5.10 -12.80
C ASP A 187 18.55 -5.00 -12.18
N THR A 188 18.89 -6.02 -11.39
CA THR A 188 20.14 -6.06 -10.64
C THR A 188 21.38 -6.17 -11.53
N SER A 189 21.24 -6.57 -12.79
CA SER A 189 22.36 -6.62 -13.73
C SER A 189 22.91 -5.23 -14.08
N LYS A 190 22.09 -4.20 -13.94
CA LYS A 190 22.43 -2.81 -14.25
C LYS A 190 22.95 -2.02 -13.04
N LEU A 191 22.74 -2.53 -11.83
CA LEU A 191 23.18 -1.89 -10.58
C LEU A 191 24.59 -2.38 -10.22
N LYS A 192 25.60 -1.54 -10.45
CA LYS A 192 27.01 -1.91 -10.24
C LYS A 192 27.65 -1.15 -9.09
N THR A 193 27.22 0.08 -8.86
CA THR A 193 27.83 0.99 -7.89
C THR A 193 26.87 1.33 -6.75
N LYS A 194 27.43 1.87 -5.66
CA LYS A 194 26.61 2.43 -4.57
C LYS A 194 25.80 3.64 -5.03
N ALA A 195 26.31 4.40 -6.00
CA ALA A 195 25.60 5.53 -6.59
C ALA A 195 24.34 5.07 -7.35
N ASP A 196 24.42 3.95 -8.08
CA ASP A 196 23.26 3.41 -8.81
C ASP A 196 22.12 3.03 -7.84
N ILE A 197 22.46 2.39 -6.71
CA ILE A 197 21.48 2.07 -5.66
C ILE A 197 20.94 3.34 -5.02
N ALA A 198 21.79 4.35 -4.77
CA ALA A 198 21.34 5.61 -4.19
C ALA A 198 20.37 6.35 -5.12
N ARG A 199 20.61 6.35 -6.45
CA ARG A 199 19.73 6.94 -7.46
C ARG A 199 18.39 6.20 -7.51
N LEU A 200 18.41 4.87 -7.51
CA LEU A 200 17.21 4.05 -7.44
C LEU A 200 16.41 4.33 -6.16
N TRP A 201 17.08 4.36 -5.00
CA TRP A 201 16.45 4.68 -3.73
C TRP A 201 15.83 6.08 -3.73
N LEU A 202 16.53 7.08 -4.26
CA LEU A 202 16.02 8.45 -4.37
C LEU A 202 14.74 8.51 -5.21
N HIS A 203 14.75 7.85 -6.37
CA HIS A 203 13.57 7.75 -7.23
C HIS A 203 12.40 7.11 -6.51
N GLU A 204 12.58 5.93 -5.91
CA GLU A 204 11.48 5.22 -5.23
C GLU A 204 10.91 6.00 -4.05
N MET A 205 11.79 6.61 -3.25
CA MET A 205 11.33 7.42 -2.12
C MET A 205 10.59 8.68 -2.60
N GLN A 206 11.03 9.32 -3.69
CA GLN A 206 10.32 10.46 -4.25
C GLN A 206 8.97 10.07 -4.85
N ARG A 207 8.85 8.93 -5.54
CA ARG A 207 7.57 8.42 -6.05
C ARG A 207 6.64 8.05 -4.89
N GLN A 208 7.14 7.39 -3.85
CA GLN A 208 6.32 6.93 -2.74
C GLN A 208 5.80 8.07 -1.86
N PHE A 209 6.67 9.04 -1.52
CA PHE A 209 6.36 10.12 -0.59
C PHE A 209 6.07 11.46 -1.30
N GLY A 210 6.88 11.82 -2.29
CA GLY A 210 6.84 13.10 -2.98
C GLY A 210 5.60 13.30 -3.86
N ASP A 211 5.13 12.25 -4.55
CA ASP A 211 3.98 12.37 -5.47
C ASP A 211 2.66 12.67 -4.74
N ARG A 212 2.55 12.34 -3.46
CA ARG A 212 1.41 12.73 -2.61
C ARG A 212 1.44 14.21 -2.25
N LEU A 213 2.58 14.88 -2.32
CA LEU A 213 2.70 16.25 -1.87
C LEU A 213 2.11 17.20 -2.91
N VAL A 214 1.45 18.24 -2.43
CA VAL A 214 0.78 19.26 -3.26
C VAL A 214 1.57 20.56 -3.24
N SER A 215 2.18 20.89 -2.10
CA SER A 215 3.00 22.10 -1.99
C SER A 215 4.35 21.89 -2.67
N ILE A 216 4.73 22.86 -3.51
CA ILE A 216 6.07 22.92 -4.12
C ILE A 216 7.15 23.01 -3.05
N GLU A 217 6.88 23.72 -1.95
CA GLU A 217 7.81 23.86 -0.83
C GLU A 217 8.06 22.51 -0.15
N ASP A 218 6.99 21.74 0.10
CA ASP A 218 7.07 20.42 0.74
C ASP A 218 7.80 19.42 -0.17
N ARG A 219 7.54 19.47 -1.49
CA ARG A 219 8.26 18.66 -2.49
C ARG A 219 9.75 18.96 -2.48
N LYS A 220 10.12 20.24 -2.63
CA LYS A 220 11.51 20.69 -2.62
C LYS A 220 12.22 20.38 -1.29
N TRP A 221 11.51 20.50 -0.16
CA TRP A 221 12.04 20.12 1.14
C TRP A 221 12.33 18.61 1.20
N THR A 222 11.36 17.80 0.75
CA THR A 222 11.48 16.32 0.75
C THR A 222 12.65 15.87 -0.12
N GLU A 223 12.77 16.40 -1.34
CA GLU A 223 13.88 16.11 -2.26
C GLU A 223 15.24 16.39 -1.62
N ARG A 224 15.43 17.60 -1.08
CA ARG A 224 16.69 17.98 -0.41
C ARG A 224 16.96 17.11 0.82
N MET A 225 15.93 16.77 1.57
CA MET A 225 16.03 15.94 2.77
C MET A 225 16.47 14.51 2.40
N LEU A 226 15.86 13.91 1.38
CA LEU A 226 16.21 12.57 0.89
C LEU A 226 17.66 12.51 0.39
N VAL A 227 18.09 13.46 -0.45
CA VAL A 227 19.48 13.53 -0.95
C VAL A 227 20.47 13.69 0.21
N LYS A 228 20.16 14.56 1.19
CA LYS A 228 21.00 14.72 2.37
C LYS A 228 21.09 13.43 3.20
N GLN A 229 19.99 12.70 3.34
CA GLN A 229 19.94 11.48 4.16
C GLN A 229 20.75 10.34 3.53
N ILE A 230 20.59 10.08 2.23
CA ILE A 230 21.30 9.00 1.55
C ILE A 230 22.78 9.30 1.36
N SER A 231 23.14 10.56 1.05
CA SER A 231 24.54 10.98 0.88
C SER A 231 25.32 10.87 2.19
N ALA A 232 24.70 11.19 3.33
CA ALA A 232 25.30 11.03 4.64
C ALA A 232 25.54 9.54 4.98
N THR A 233 24.59 8.68 4.62
CA THR A 233 24.62 7.27 4.99
C THR A 233 25.60 6.47 4.14
N LEU A 234 25.57 6.63 2.81
CA LEU A 234 26.47 5.95 1.88
C LEU A 234 27.82 6.65 1.67
N LYS A 235 28.04 7.82 2.30
CA LYS A 235 29.23 8.67 2.17
C LYS A 235 29.49 9.15 0.73
N LEU A 236 28.43 9.51 0.02
CA LEU A 236 28.43 9.93 -1.40
C LEU A 236 28.20 11.45 -1.56
N LYS A 237 28.96 12.28 -0.84
CA LYS A 237 28.66 13.72 -0.71
C LYS A 237 28.64 14.49 -2.03
N ASP A 238 29.50 14.12 -2.99
CA ASP A 238 29.68 14.90 -4.22
C ASP A 238 28.97 14.27 -5.43
N GLU A 239 28.74 12.96 -5.45
CA GLU A 239 28.17 12.24 -6.60
C GLU A 239 26.65 12.43 -6.76
N LEU A 240 25.96 12.85 -5.71
CA LEU A 240 24.49 12.97 -5.69
C LEU A 240 24.00 14.42 -5.69
N ALA A 241 24.89 15.41 -5.77
CA ALA A 241 24.51 16.82 -5.78
C ALA A 241 23.65 17.18 -7.00
N ASP A 242 23.97 16.61 -8.15
CA ASP A 242 23.24 16.83 -9.41
C ASP A 242 21.85 16.18 -9.43
N CYS A 243 21.59 15.23 -8.53
CA CYS A 243 20.32 14.50 -8.44
C CYS A 243 19.17 15.38 -7.93
N VAL A 244 19.46 16.51 -7.28
CA VAL A 244 18.42 17.48 -6.86
C VAL A 244 17.87 18.25 -8.06
N CYS A 245 18.65 18.37 -9.14
CA CYS A 245 18.33 19.18 -10.32
C CYS A 245 18.00 18.34 -11.56
N SER A 246 18.45 17.08 -11.60
CA SER A 246 18.18 16.14 -12.68
C SER A 246 16.97 15.27 -12.35
N GLN A 247 16.07 15.10 -13.32
CA GLN A 247 14.93 14.19 -13.17
C GLN A 247 15.41 12.74 -13.29
N ILE A 248 15.71 12.09 -12.16
CA ILE A 248 15.97 10.65 -12.12
C ILE A 248 14.67 9.92 -12.43
N MET A 249 14.69 8.98 -13.36
CA MET A 249 13.54 8.18 -13.74
C MET A 249 13.92 6.71 -13.83
N PHE A 250 13.17 5.84 -13.14
CA PHE A 250 13.25 4.41 -13.31
C PHE A 250 11.91 3.87 -13.83
N GLY A 251 11.97 2.92 -14.74
CA GLY A 251 10.78 2.34 -15.34
C GLY A 251 11.11 1.22 -16.32
N ASP A 252 10.06 0.56 -16.79
CA ASP A 252 10.13 -0.51 -17.79
C ASP A 252 9.59 -0.07 -19.17
N PHE A 253 8.95 1.11 -19.23
CA PHE A 253 8.27 1.62 -20.42
C PHE A 253 9.22 2.11 -21.52
N ALA A 254 10.49 2.39 -21.21
CA ALA A 254 11.47 2.78 -22.24
C ALA A 254 11.84 1.62 -23.20
N GLN A 255 11.67 0.37 -22.77
CA GLN A 255 12.02 -0.80 -23.58
C GLN A 255 10.82 -1.30 -24.40
N MET A 256 10.94 -1.31 -25.73
CA MET A 256 9.97 -1.96 -26.61
C MET A 256 10.30 -3.45 -26.76
N GLY A 257 9.45 -4.32 -26.22
CA GLY A 257 9.61 -5.78 -26.33
C GLY A 257 8.95 -6.55 -25.19
N SER A 258 9.04 -7.88 -25.24
CA SER A 258 8.48 -8.79 -24.22
C SER A 258 9.32 -8.90 -22.95
N SER A 259 10.62 -8.55 -23.00
CA SER A 259 11.51 -8.54 -21.83
C SER A 259 11.57 -7.14 -21.22
N LYS A 260 10.50 -6.75 -20.53
CA LYS A 260 10.47 -5.51 -19.75
C LYS A 260 11.36 -5.64 -18.52
N SER A 261 12.37 -4.78 -18.40
CA SER A 261 13.25 -4.70 -17.23
C SER A 261 13.12 -3.33 -16.56
N TYR A 262 12.89 -3.32 -15.24
CA TYR A 262 12.82 -2.09 -14.47
C TYR A 262 14.22 -1.51 -14.29
N SER A 263 14.53 -0.39 -14.94
CA SER A 263 15.88 0.17 -14.93
C SER A 263 15.88 1.69 -15.11
N GLU A 264 17.04 2.30 -14.89
CA GLU A 264 17.21 3.74 -15.09
C GLU A 264 17.02 4.11 -16.57
N ILE A 265 16.21 5.13 -16.80
CA ILE A 265 15.91 5.66 -18.13
C ILE A 265 16.81 6.86 -18.36
N LEU A 266 17.82 6.69 -19.22
CA LEU A 266 18.79 7.74 -19.58
C LEU A 266 18.39 8.54 -20.84
N ALA A 267 17.12 8.49 -21.21
CA ALA A 267 16.61 9.13 -22.42
C ALA A 267 16.49 10.65 -22.25
N SER A 268 16.73 11.39 -23.33
CA SER A 268 16.43 12.83 -23.37
C SER A 268 14.90 13.08 -23.33
N GLU A 269 14.47 14.30 -22.99
CA GLU A 269 13.03 14.63 -23.01
C GLU A 269 12.38 14.40 -24.38
N GLU A 270 13.13 14.63 -25.47
CA GLU A 270 12.68 14.42 -26.85
C GLU A 270 12.47 12.92 -27.14
N GLU A 271 13.44 12.09 -26.76
CA GLU A 271 13.35 10.62 -26.91
C GLU A 271 12.22 10.04 -26.06
N MET A 272 12.04 10.56 -24.84
CA MET A 272 10.95 10.16 -23.96
C MET A 272 9.58 10.52 -24.54
N ASN A 273 9.42 11.73 -25.10
CA ASN A 273 8.18 12.14 -25.77
C ASN A 273 7.86 11.26 -26.99
N GLU A 274 8.87 10.85 -27.77
CA GLU A 274 8.67 9.90 -28.87
C GLU A 274 8.19 8.53 -28.36
N VAL A 275 8.82 7.99 -27.31
CA VAL A 275 8.45 6.69 -26.73
C VAL A 275 7.02 6.73 -26.19
N LEU A 276 6.66 7.77 -25.46
CA LEU A 276 5.33 7.94 -24.87
C LEU A 276 4.25 8.14 -25.96
N THR A 277 4.57 8.85 -27.04
CA THR A 277 3.68 9.00 -28.21
C THR A 277 3.46 7.66 -28.90
N ARG A 278 4.52 6.86 -29.09
CA ARG A 278 4.43 5.52 -29.70
C ARG A 278 3.68 4.51 -28.84
N GLN A 279 3.66 4.68 -27.52
CA GLN A 279 2.88 3.83 -26.60
C GLN A 279 1.44 4.30 -26.39
N GLY A 280 1.02 5.41 -27.02
CA GLY A 280 -0.33 5.96 -26.86
C GLY A 280 -0.61 6.53 -25.46
N LEU A 281 0.44 6.83 -24.69
CA LEU A 281 0.35 7.37 -23.33
C LEU A 281 0.29 8.91 -23.30
N ILE A 282 0.57 9.57 -24.43
CA ILE A 282 0.31 11.00 -24.62
C ILE A 282 -1.02 11.15 -25.38
N ILE A 283 -2.05 11.68 -24.69
CA ILE A 283 -3.13 12.41 -25.37
C ILE A 283 -2.51 13.76 -25.73
N CYS A 284 -2.29 14.01 -27.02
CA CYS A 284 -1.72 15.24 -27.54
C CYS A 284 -2.47 16.47 -26.99
N TYR A 285 -1.89 17.15 -25.99
CA TYR A 285 -2.13 18.56 -25.77
C TYR A 285 -1.05 19.32 -26.55
N LEU A 286 -1.28 19.49 -27.85
CA LEU A 286 -0.58 20.51 -28.62
C LEU A 286 -1.26 21.85 -28.37
N PRO A 287 -0.59 22.85 -27.76
CA PRO A 287 -1.11 24.21 -27.76
C PRO A 287 -0.85 24.82 -29.14
N GLY A 288 -1.94 25.08 -29.88
CA GLY A 288 -1.94 26.01 -31.00
C GLY A 288 -1.81 25.40 -32.39
N VAL A 289 -2.91 24.86 -32.93
CA VAL A 289 -3.40 25.17 -34.28
C VAL A 289 -4.93 24.99 -34.25
N VAL A 290 -5.67 26.07 -34.00
CA VAL A 290 -7.10 26.11 -34.34
C VAL A 290 -7.18 26.40 -35.83
N HIS A 291 -7.30 25.36 -36.65
CA HIS A 291 -7.96 25.49 -37.93
C HIS A 291 -9.36 24.89 -37.79
N LEU A 292 -10.34 25.78 -37.61
CA LEU A 292 -11.74 25.48 -37.86
C LEU A 292 -11.86 25.03 -39.32
N PRO A 293 -12.50 23.90 -39.64
CA PRO A 293 -12.85 23.60 -41.01
C PRO A 293 -13.95 24.59 -41.44
N GLU A 294 -13.63 25.43 -42.42
CA GLU A 294 -14.63 26.17 -43.18
C GLU A 294 -15.60 25.17 -43.80
N GLN A 295 -16.88 25.28 -43.45
CA GLN A 295 -17.97 24.63 -44.16
C GLN A 295 -18.17 25.36 -45.49
N GLN A 296 -17.99 24.64 -46.59
CA GLN A 296 -18.71 24.84 -47.85
C GLN A 296 -19.55 23.60 -48.13
#